data_AF-A0A941HQW7-F1
#
_entry.id   AF-A0A941HQW7-F1
#
_cell.length_a   1.000
_cell.length_b   1.000
_cell.length_c   1.000
_cell.angle_alpha   90.00
_cell.angle_beta   90.00
_cell.angle_gamma   90.00
#
_symmetry.space_group_name_H-M   'P 1'
#
loop_
_entity.id
_entity.type
_entity.pdbx_description
1 polymer ?
#
loop_
_entity_poly.entity_id
_entity_poly.type
_entity_poly.pdbx_seq_one_letter_code
_entity_poly.pdbx_strand_id
1 'polypeptide(L)'
;MKRNIVTAIILSIITCGIYNLYWIYALNNDASRLAREEEDGGMVLILSLITCGIYFLIWNYKMGDKIYQAGGKNDQVVYLILAIFGLSIVSMALMQTEVNNLLDQRGPAY
;
A
#
# COMPACT_ATOMS: atom_id res chain seq x y z
N MET A 1 -10.89 2.97 6.03
CA MET A 1 -11.74 1.84 6.49
C MET A 1 -10.81 0.67 6.83
N LYS A 2 -10.85 0.08 8.03
CA LYS A 2 -9.88 -0.97 8.41
C LYS A 2 -10.02 -2.18 7.48
N ARG A 3 -8.94 -2.59 6.83
CA ARG A 3 -8.92 -3.82 6.03
C ARG A 3 -8.27 -4.94 6.81
N ASN A 4 -8.92 -6.11 6.83
CA ASN A 4 -8.34 -7.32 7.37
C ASN A 4 -7.33 -7.88 6.36
N ILE A 5 -6.07 -7.92 6.77
CA ILE A 5 -4.93 -8.38 5.97
C ILE A 5 -5.14 -9.82 5.50
N VAL A 6 -5.70 -10.68 6.36
CA VAL A 6 -5.98 -12.09 6.04
C VAL A 6 -7.00 -12.19 4.91
N THR A 7 -8.08 -11.43 5.00
CA THR A 7 -9.10 -11.38 3.93
C THR A 7 -8.51 -10.85 2.63
N ALA A 8 -7.63 -9.84 2.70
CA ALA A 8 -7.01 -9.26 1.54
C ALA A 8 -6.09 -10.26 0.80
N ILE A 9 -5.30 -11.03 1.55
CA ILE A 9 -4.44 -12.08 1.00
C ILE A 9 -5.27 -13.18 0.33
N ILE A 10 -6.30 -13.67 1.02
CA ILE A 10 -7.18 -14.74 0.51
C ILE A 10 -7.86 -14.30 -0.79
N LEU A 11 -8.41 -13.07 -0.82
CA LEU A 11 -9.07 -12.54 -2.01
C LEU A 11 -8.09 -12.34 -3.17
N SER A 12 -6.86 -11.90 -2.93
CA SER A 12 -5.83 -11.79 -3.98
C SER A 12 -5.54 -13.14 -4.63
N ILE A 13 -5.57 -14.25 -3.88
CA ILE A 13 -5.36 -15.59 -4.42
C ILE A 13 -6.60 -16.07 -5.19
N ILE A 14 -7.80 -15.94 -4.60
CA ILE A 14 -9.06 -16.41 -5.20
C ILE A 14 -9.39 -15.65 -6.49
N THR A 15 -9.07 -14.36 -6.56
CA THR A 15 -9.37 -13.50 -7.72
C THR A 15 -8.25 -13.46 -8.75
N CYS A 16 -7.27 -14.37 -8.67
CA CYS A 16 -6.11 -14.41 -9.57
C CYS A 16 -5.38 -13.05 -9.68
N GLY A 17 -5.24 -12.34 -8.56
CA GLY A 17 -4.54 -11.04 -8.48
C GLY A 17 -5.40 -9.80 -8.80
N ILE A 18 -6.67 -9.94 -9.20
CA ILE A 18 -7.53 -8.77 -9.47
C ILE A 18 -7.79 -7.97 -8.20
N TYR A 19 -8.08 -8.64 -7.09
CA TYR A 19 -8.26 -7.97 -5.80
C TYR A 19 -6.99 -7.25 -5.33
N ASN A 20 -5.81 -7.72 -5.75
CA ASN A 20 -4.55 -7.07 -5.41
C ASN A 20 -4.49 -5.64 -5.96
N LEU A 21 -5.03 -5.41 -7.17
CA LEU A 21 -5.11 -4.08 -7.78
C LEU A 21 -6.04 -3.14 -6.97
N TYR A 22 -7.19 -3.66 -6.54
CA TYR A 22 -8.10 -2.92 -5.65
C TYR A 22 -7.41 -2.59 -4.32
N TRP A 23 -6.67 -3.54 -3.75
CA TRP A 23 -5.96 -3.33 -2.49
C TRP A 23 -4.88 -2.24 -2.62
N ILE A 24 -4.10 -2.22 -3.71
CA ILE A 24 -3.13 -1.15 -4.00
C ILE A 24 -3.82 0.22 -4.06
N TYR A 25 -4.90 0.33 -4.85
CA TYR A 25 -5.67 1.58 -4.97
C TYR A 25 -6.13 2.08 -3.59
N ALA A 26 -6.73 1.18 -2.84
CA ALA A 26 -7.41 1.52 -1.60
C ALA A 26 -6.41 1.81 -0.46
N LEU A 27 -5.27 1.10 -0.43
CA LEU A 27 -4.16 1.35 0.49
C LEU A 27 -3.46 2.67 0.19
N ASN A 28 -3.23 3.00 -1.10
CA ASN A 28 -2.64 4.27 -1.49
C ASN A 28 -3.51 5.45 -1.06
N ASN A 29 -4.83 5.39 -1.29
CA ASN A 29 -5.72 6.49 -0.91
C ASN A 29 -5.79 6.69 0.62
N ASP A 30 -5.80 5.60 1.39
CA ASP A 30 -5.76 5.70 2.86
C ASP A 30 -4.43 6.32 3.34
N ALA A 31 -3.29 5.91 2.77
CA ALA A 31 -1.98 6.45 3.11
C ALA A 31 -1.81 7.92 2.67
N SER A 32 -2.20 8.27 1.45
CA SER A 32 -2.18 9.66 0.95
C SER A 32 -3.03 10.58 1.83
N ARG A 33 -4.21 10.12 2.27
CA ARG A 33 -5.07 10.87 3.21
C ARG A 33 -4.41 11.07 4.58
N LEU A 34 -3.68 10.07 5.07
CA LEU A 34 -2.93 10.17 6.32
C LEU A 34 -1.71 11.10 6.20
N ALA A 35 -1.03 11.08 5.06
CA ALA A 35 0.14 11.91 4.77
C ALA A 35 -0.24 13.34 4.32
N ARG A 36 -1.53 13.62 4.04
CA ARG A 36 -2.02 14.87 3.42
C ARG A 36 -1.40 15.13 2.05
N GLU A 37 -1.22 14.07 1.28
CA GLU A 37 -0.77 14.11 -0.11
C GLU A 37 -1.92 13.82 -1.08
N GLU A 38 -1.85 14.35 -2.31
CA GLU A 38 -2.87 14.19 -3.35
C GLU A 38 -2.52 13.11 -4.40
N GLU A 39 -1.62 12.16 -4.09
CA GLU A 39 -1.29 11.08 -5.04
C GLU A 39 -2.45 10.06 -5.09
N ASP A 40 -3.10 9.98 -6.25
CA ASP A 40 -4.24 9.09 -6.53
C ASP A 40 -3.82 7.63 -6.75
N GLY A 41 -4.54 6.70 -6.13
CA GLY A 41 -4.31 5.26 -6.29
C GLY A 41 -4.60 4.76 -7.70
N GLY A 42 -5.47 5.43 -8.46
CA GLY A 42 -5.75 5.08 -9.86
C GLY A 42 -4.55 5.34 -10.76
N MET A 43 -3.89 6.49 -10.56
CA MET A 43 -2.65 6.83 -11.25
C MET A 43 -1.53 5.81 -11.00
N VAL A 44 -1.43 5.29 -9.77
CA VAL A 44 -0.45 4.25 -9.42
C VAL A 44 -0.66 2.99 -10.26
N LEU A 45 -1.91 2.55 -10.43
CA LEU A 45 -2.23 1.37 -11.24
C LEU A 45 -1.93 1.59 -12.72
N ILE A 46 -2.31 2.75 -13.26
CA ILE A 46 -2.06 3.10 -14.66
C ILE A 46 -0.56 3.14 -14.95
N LEU A 47 0.22 3.82 -14.11
CA LEU A 47 1.67 3.90 -14.26
C LEU A 47 2.33 2.54 -14.09
N SER A 48 1.85 1.72 -13.15
CA SER A 48 2.33 0.33 -13.00
C SER A 48 2.07 -0.50 -14.25
N LEU A 49 0.94 -0.31 -14.92
CA LEU A 49 0.63 -1.02 -16.16
C LEU A 49 1.51 -0.54 -17.33
N ILE A 50 1.62 0.79 -17.52
CA ILE A 50 2.39 1.38 -18.62
C ILE A 50 3.90 1.08 -18.49
N THR A 51 4.39 1.00 -17.26
CA THR A 51 5.81 0.70 -16.97
C THR A 51 6.09 -0.79 -16.75
N CYS A 52 5.15 -1.67 -17.09
CA CYS A 52 5.30 -3.13 -16.94
C CYS A 52 5.71 -3.56 -15.51
N GLY A 53 5.14 -2.91 -14.49
CA GLY A 53 5.39 -3.21 -13.07
C GLY A 53 6.60 -2.49 -12.46
N ILE A 54 7.40 -1.75 -13.24
CA ILE A 54 8.54 -0.99 -12.68
C ILE A 54 8.04 0.10 -11.72
N TYR A 55 7.00 0.84 -12.10
CA TYR A 55 6.43 1.86 -11.23
C TYR A 55 5.85 1.26 -9.95
N PHE A 56 5.38 0.01 -9.96
CA PHE A 56 4.93 -0.66 -8.75
C PHE A 56 6.07 -0.83 -7.72
N LEU A 57 7.31 -1.06 -8.16
CA LEU A 57 8.48 -1.07 -7.27
C LEU A 57 8.75 0.30 -6.67
N ILE A 58 8.67 1.36 -7.49
CA ILE A 58 8.82 2.75 -7.04
C ILE A 58 7.74 3.11 -6.02
N TRP A 59 6.50 2.69 -6.28
CA TRP A 59 5.37 2.90 -5.39
C TRP A 59 5.59 2.23 -4.03
N ASN A 60 6.16 1.01 -3.98
CA ASN A 60 6.48 0.35 -2.71
C ASN A 60 7.45 1.17 -1.86
N TYR A 61 8.47 1.76 -2.49
CA TYR A 61 9.39 2.68 -1.80
C TYR A 61 8.67 3.95 -1.31
N LYS A 62 7.95 4.64 -2.21
CA LYS A 62 7.20 5.87 -1.89
C LYS A 62 6.19 5.67 -0.76
N MET A 63 5.51 4.53 -0.73
CA MET A 63 4.55 4.20 0.34
C MET A 63 5.21 4.15 1.72
N GLY A 64 6.45 3.68 1.82
CA GLY A 64 7.17 3.70 3.08
C GLY A 64 7.47 5.12 3.56
N ASP A 65 7.84 6.01 2.64
CA ASP A 65 8.03 7.43 2.95
C ASP A 65 6.72 8.09 3.39
N LYS A 66 5.60 7.84 2.68
CA LYS A 66 4.28 8.36 3.07
C LYS A 66 3.86 7.90 4.47
N ILE A 67 4.04 6.62 4.77
CA ILE A 67 3.71 6.05 6.08
C ILE A 67 4.59 6.69 7.15
N TYR A 68 5.88 6.90 6.86
CA TYR A 68 6.79 7.59 7.76
C TYR A 68 6.39 9.05 8.01
N GLN A 69 6.05 9.80 6.96
CA GLN A 69 5.53 11.17 7.08
C GLN A 69 4.21 11.23 7.88
N ALA A 70 3.39 10.19 7.79
CA ALA A 70 2.18 10.05 8.59
C ALA A 70 2.44 9.65 10.06
N GLY A 71 3.70 9.49 10.49
CA GLY A 71 4.08 9.13 11.86
C GLY A 71 4.22 7.62 12.10
N GLY A 72 4.24 6.81 11.04
CA GLY A 72 4.49 5.37 11.08
C GLY A 72 5.99 5.04 11.01
N LYS A 73 6.30 3.75 10.90
CA LYS A 73 7.69 3.29 10.76
C LYS A 73 8.27 3.58 9.37
N ASN A 74 9.57 3.88 9.32
CA ASN A 74 10.30 4.04 8.06
C ASN A 74 10.82 2.68 7.56
N ASP A 75 9.96 1.97 6.83
CA ASP A 75 10.27 0.66 6.24
C ASP A 75 10.34 0.70 4.70
N GLN A 76 10.58 1.89 4.11
CA GLN A 76 10.60 2.10 2.66
C GLN A 76 11.56 1.18 1.89
N VAL A 77 12.74 0.92 2.46
CA VAL A 77 13.74 0.03 1.85
C VAL A 77 13.32 -1.43 1.98
N VAL A 78 12.71 -1.80 3.10
CA VAL A 78 12.18 -3.16 3.32
C VAL A 78 11.08 -3.46 2.30
N TYR A 79 10.15 -2.52 2.11
CA TYR A 79 9.08 -2.63 1.13
C TYR A 79 9.58 -2.79 -0.29
N LEU A 80 10.60 -2.00 -0.68
CA LEU A 80 11.23 -2.11 -1.99
C LEU A 80 11.92 -3.47 -2.18
N ILE A 81 12.72 -3.92 -1.20
CA ILE A 81 13.43 -5.20 -1.27
C ILE A 81 12.43 -6.35 -1.41
N LEU A 82 11.39 -6.38 -0.58
CA LEU A 82 10.35 -7.41 -0.67
C LEU A 82 9.68 -7.42 -2.05
N ALA A 83 9.39 -6.24 -2.62
CA ALA A 83 8.80 -6.15 -3.94
C ALA A 83 9.73 -6.66 -5.07
N ILE A 84 11.03 -6.38 -5.00
CA ILE A 84 12.04 -6.88 -5.96
C ILE A 84 12.11 -8.41 -5.96
N PHE A 85 11.98 -9.04 -4.79
CA PHE A 85 11.98 -10.50 -4.67
C PHE A 85 10.61 -11.15 -4.95
N GLY A 86 9.63 -10.39 -5.47
CA GLY A 86 8.29 -10.91 -5.76
C GLY A 86 7.42 -11.15 -4.52
N LEU A 87 7.87 -10.70 -3.34
CA LEU A 87 7.15 -10.78 -2.07
C LEU A 87 6.31 -9.54 -1.80
N SER A 88 5.77 -8.92 -2.86
CA SER A 88 5.01 -7.67 -2.79
C SER A 88 3.75 -7.77 -1.92
N ILE A 89 3.16 -8.95 -1.82
CA ILE A 89 2.01 -9.20 -0.93
C ILE A 89 2.37 -9.03 0.55
N VAL A 90 3.60 -9.36 0.94
CA VAL A 90 4.12 -9.16 2.30
C VAL A 90 4.34 -7.68 2.55
N SER A 91 4.92 -6.97 1.58
CA SER A 91 5.08 -5.52 1.63
C SER A 91 3.74 -4.81 1.86
N MET A 92 2.70 -5.19 1.09
CA MET A 92 1.35 -4.62 1.24
C MET A 92 0.71 -4.96 2.59
N ALA A 93 0.95 -6.16 3.14
CA ALA A 93 0.47 -6.54 4.47
C ALA A 93 1.11 -5.69 5.59
N LEU A 94 2.42 -5.43 5.50
CA LEU A 94 3.13 -4.56 6.44
C LEU A 94 2.63 -3.12 6.36
N MET A 95 2.53 -2.57 5.14
CA MET A 95 1.96 -1.24 4.90
C MET A 95 0.53 -1.12 5.47
N GLN A 96 -0.31 -2.12 5.23
CA GLN A 96 -1.69 -2.14 5.75
C GLN A 96 -1.72 -2.19 7.28
N THR A 97 -0.77 -2.88 7.91
CA THR A 97 -0.63 -2.92 9.38
C THR A 97 -0.31 -1.53 9.92
N GLU A 98 0.68 -0.86 9.33
CA GLU A 98 1.08 0.48 9.76
C GLU A 98 -0.03 1.52 9.51
N VAL A 99 -0.67 1.50 8.33
CA VAL A 99 -1.81 2.37 8.02
C VAL A 99 -2.97 2.12 9.01
N ASN A 100 -3.27 0.87 9.36
CA ASN A 100 -4.29 0.56 10.36
C ASN A 100 -3.92 1.09 11.75
N ASN A 101 -2.67 0.95 12.17
CA ASN A 101 -2.18 1.48 13.45
C ASN A 101 -2.30 3.01 13.50
N LEU A 102 -1.98 3.70 12.41
CA LEU A 102 -2.10 5.15 12.30
C LEU A 102 -3.56 5.62 12.33
N LEU A 103 -4.47 4.89 11.69
CA LEU A 103 -5.91 5.15 11.80
C LEU A 103 -6.41 4.98 13.23
N ASP A 104 -5.88 4.01 13.98
CA ASP A 104 -6.26 3.78 15.38
C ASP A 104 -5.78 4.87 16.32
N GLN A 105 -4.60 5.43 16.06
CA GLN A 105 -4.07 6.56 16.84
C GLN A 105 -4.82 7.87 16.58
N ARG A 106 -5.32 8.08 15.36
CA ARG A 106 -5.92 9.35 14.93
C ARG A 106 -7.45 9.41 15.04
N GLY A 107 -8.12 8.29 15.26
CA GLY A 107 -9.58 8.21 15.46
C GLY A 107 -10.40 8.34 14.16
N PRO A 108 -11.73 8.10 14.21
CA PRO A 108 -12.60 7.94 13.04
C PRO A 108 -12.90 9.23 12.25
N ALA A 109 -12.25 10.35 12.59
CA ALA A 109 -12.40 11.64 11.91
C ALA A 109 -11.59 11.73 10.59
N TYR A 110 -10.99 10.62 10.16
CA TYR A 110 -10.36 10.42 8.86
C TYR A 110 -11.06 9.31 8.10
#